data_AF-A0A7C4YKP4-F1
#
_entry.id   AF-A0A7C4YKP4-F1
#
_cell.length_a   1.000
_cell.length_b   1.000
_cell.length_c   1.000
_cell.angle_alpha   90.00
_cell.angle_beta   90.00
_cell.angle_gamma   90.00
#
_symmetry.space_group_name_H-M   'P 1'
#
loop_
_entity.id
_entity.type
_entity.pdbx_description
1 polymer ?
#
loop_
_entity_poly.entity_id
_entity_poly.type
_entity_poly.pdbx_seq_one_letter_code
_entity_poly.pdbx_strand_id
1 'polypeptide(L)'
;MQWSCDRTGFPVLELSELRLAVHLWPVCKPQFERYLAEPNGPGDTWYEQLLAVWPRASLMNLDSQTYESAMIGGIQPAEAQAFAKWLGMGFNLPTTDAWRSVDRALAASPLTQDDVTSLRSDRNLHRTAGRMLELVLQLSPQNWGQLALLRGGMLEWVINGPKTFGGLGVPRPHFYSMIMNPQRDRPVQPLRNGRHKFFGFRLVRLLQ
;
A
#
# COMPACT_ATOMS: atom_id res chain seq x y z
N MET A 1 -9.65 10.06 -12.84
CA MET A 1 -9.80 9.82 -11.38
C MET A 1 -9.42 11.09 -10.62
N GLN A 2 -10.00 11.40 -9.45
CA GLN A 2 -9.49 12.50 -8.60
C GLN A 2 -8.49 11.95 -7.58
N TRP A 3 -7.47 12.74 -7.24
CA TRP A 3 -6.51 12.39 -6.20
C TRP A 3 -5.96 13.62 -5.49
N SER A 4 -5.43 13.36 -4.30
CA SER A 4 -4.61 14.29 -3.52
C SER A 4 -3.31 13.59 -3.11
N CYS A 5 -2.47 14.26 -2.33
CA CYS A 5 -1.28 13.66 -1.74
C CYS A 5 -1.42 13.58 -0.22
N ASP A 6 -0.88 12.52 0.39
CA ASP A 6 -0.69 12.47 1.83
C ASP A 6 0.42 13.44 2.27
N ARG A 7 0.63 13.57 3.58
CA ARG A 7 1.69 14.45 4.12
C ARG A 7 3.11 14.01 3.74
N THR A 8 3.28 12.83 3.16
CA THR A 8 4.56 12.34 2.64
C THR A 8 4.74 12.60 1.14
N GLY A 9 3.72 13.17 0.48
CA GLY A 9 3.69 13.47 -0.94
C GLY A 9 3.37 12.25 -1.81
N PHE A 10 2.71 11.24 -1.27
CA PHE A 10 2.28 10.08 -2.03
C PHE A 10 0.78 10.13 -2.37
N PRO A 11 0.39 9.60 -3.54
CA PRO A 11 -0.96 9.80 -4.07
C PRO A 11 -2.02 9.01 -3.28
N VAL A 12 -3.12 9.70 -3.03
CA VAL A 12 -4.33 9.19 -2.39
C VAL A 12 -5.49 9.40 -3.36
N LEU A 13 -6.04 8.30 -3.89
CA LEU A 13 -7.17 8.34 -4.82
C LEU A 13 -8.47 8.62 -4.08
N GLU A 14 -9.32 9.46 -4.65
CA GLU A 14 -10.63 9.79 -4.12
C GLU A 14 -11.71 9.02 -4.88
N LEU A 15 -12.42 8.15 -4.17
CA LEU A 15 -13.48 7.28 -4.68
C LEU A 15 -14.82 7.79 -4.15
N SER A 16 -15.38 8.79 -4.83
CA SER A 16 -16.60 9.49 -4.40
C SER A 16 -17.78 8.53 -4.20
N GLU A 17 -17.93 7.52 -5.07
CA GLU A 17 -18.98 6.49 -4.96
C GLU A 17 -18.89 5.67 -3.67
N LEU A 18 -17.67 5.51 -3.13
CA LEU A 18 -17.43 4.80 -1.87
C LEU A 18 -17.33 5.75 -0.66
N ARG A 19 -17.34 7.07 -0.89
CA ARG A 19 -17.01 8.10 0.10
C ARG A 19 -15.68 7.82 0.82
N LEU A 20 -14.70 7.32 0.07
CA LEU A 20 -13.39 6.92 0.59
C LEU A 20 -12.26 7.50 -0.25
N ALA A 21 -11.21 7.94 0.43
CA ALA A 21 -9.88 8.15 -0.10
C ALA A 21 -9.01 6.91 0.21
N VAL A 22 -8.16 6.48 -0.72
CA VAL A 22 -7.28 5.31 -0.55
C VAL A 22 -5.89 5.58 -1.10
N HIS A 23 -4.84 5.20 -0.38
CA HIS A 23 -3.48 5.25 -0.92
C HIS A 23 -3.39 4.43 -2.21
N LEU A 24 -2.80 5.03 -3.25
CA LEU A 24 -2.65 4.36 -4.54
C LEU A 24 -1.86 3.05 -4.38
N TRP A 25 -0.72 3.08 -3.68
CA TRP A 25 0.10 1.89 -3.41
C TRP A 25 0.05 1.51 -1.92
N PRO A 26 0.45 0.26 -1.58
CA PRO A 26 0.89 -0.04 -0.22
C PRO A 26 1.94 0.96 0.26
N VAL A 27 1.99 1.18 1.57
CA VAL A 27 2.91 2.14 2.18
C VAL A 27 4.35 1.81 1.80
N CYS A 28 5.06 2.77 1.22
CA CYS A 28 6.44 2.57 0.77
C CYS A 28 7.45 2.80 1.91
N LYS A 29 8.60 2.14 1.86
CA LYS A 29 9.69 2.33 2.85
C LYS A 29 10.05 3.81 3.06
N PRO A 30 10.22 4.64 2.02
CA PRO A 30 10.49 6.07 2.22
C PRO A 30 9.34 6.85 2.87
N GLN A 31 8.09 6.43 2.70
CA GLN A 31 6.97 7.02 3.46
C GLN A 31 7.12 6.70 4.94
N PHE A 32 7.39 5.43 5.23
CA PHE A 32 7.52 4.92 6.60
C PHE A 32 8.76 5.47 7.31
N GLU A 33 9.87 5.67 6.61
CA GLU A 33 11.09 6.25 7.16
C GLU A 33 10.89 7.70 7.64
N ARG A 34 9.96 8.46 7.03
CA ARG A 34 9.58 9.78 7.55
C ARG A 34 8.88 9.69 8.91
N TYR A 35 8.07 8.65 9.12
CA TYR A 35 7.47 8.38 10.43
C TYR A 35 8.54 7.97 11.47
N LEU A 36 9.54 7.18 11.06
CA LEU A 36 10.64 6.78 11.93
C LEU A 36 11.55 7.95 12.34
N ALA A 37 11.66 8.98 11.51
CA ALA A 37 12.45 10.17 11.80
C ALA A 37 11.82 11.07 12.88
N GLU A 38 10.59 10.79 13.32
CA GLU A 38 9.94 11.54 14.39
C GLU A 38 10.51 11.17 15.76
N PRO A 39 10.59 12.12 16.72
CA PRO A 39 11.17 11.87 18.05
C PRO A 39 10.54 10.72 18.84
N ASN A 40 9.28 10.40 18.57
CA ASN A 40 8.50 9.36 19.25
C ASN A 40 8.30 8.10 18.38
N GLY A 41 9.15 7.87 17.39
CA GLY A 41 9.15 6.65 16.59
C GLY A 41 9.48 5.40 17.40
N PRO A 42 9.26 4.20 16.84
CA PRO A 42 9.52 2.92 17.51
C PRO A 42 11.02 2.61 17.78
N GLY A 43 11.94 3.45 17.31
CA GLY A 43 13.38 3.37 17.57
C GLY A 43 14.16 2.42 16.65
N ASP A 44 15.49 2.47 16.75
CA ASP A 44 16.40 1.77 15.83
C ASP A 44 16.33 0.25 15.95
N THR A 45 16.26 -0.30 17.18
CA THR A 45 16.17 -1.76 17.39
C THR A 45 14.92 -2.36 16.74
N TRP A 46 13.80 -1.64 16.80
CA TRP A 46 12.58 -2.07 16.11
C TRP A 46 12.79 -2.11 14.60
N TYR A 47 13.48 -1.11 14.06
CA TYR A 47 13.72 -1.00 12.64
C TYR A 47 14.70 -2.05 12.12
N GLU A 48 15.74 -2.38 12.89
CA GLU A 48 16.65 -3.48 12.60
C GLU A 48 15.91 -4.83 12.50
N GLN A 49 14.95 -5.09 13.40
CA GLN A 49 14.12 -6.30 13.32
C GLN A 49 13.26 -6.35 12.06
N LEU A 50 12.75 -5.19 11.62
CA LEU A 50 12.01 -5.09 10.37
C LEU A 50 12.93 -5.37 9.16
N LEU A 51 14.12 -4.77 9.14
CA LEU A 51 15.09 -4.93 8.07
C LEU A 51 15.69 -6.33 7.99
N ALA A 52 15.78 -7.05 9.12
CA ALA A 52 16.18 -8.46 9.14
C ALA A 52 15.19 -9.36 8.36
N VAL A 53 13.92 -8.96 8.28
CA VAL A 53 12.86 -9.71 7.57
C VAL A 53 12.68 -9.20 6.13
N TRP A 54 12.77 -7.87 5.94
CA TRP A 54 12.58 -7.24 4.65
C TRP A 54 13.63 -6.13 4.40
N PRO A 55 14.83 -6.50 3.92
CA PRO A 55 15.96 -5.58 3.79
C PRO A 55 15.68 -4.33 2.96
N ARG A 56 16.42 -3.26 3.21
CA ARG A 56 16.38 -2.05 2.39
C ARG A 56 16.80 -2.37 0.95
N ALA A 57 16.09 -1.78 0.00
CA ALA A 57 16.47 -1.77 -1.40
C ALA A 57 16.52 -0.32 -1.89
N SER A 58 17.56 0.01 -2.66
CA SER A 58 17.65 1.33 -3.29
C SER A 58 16.60 1.46 -4.38
N LEU A 59 15.76 2.49 -4.33
CA LEU A 59 14.77 2.79 -5.38
C LEU A 59 15.38 2.96 -6.78
N MET A 60 16.67 3.30 -6.85
CA MET A 60 17.40 3.43 -8.12
C MET A 60 17.70 2.08 -8.75
N ASN A 61 17.80 1.03 -7.94
CA ASN A 61 18.15 -0.33 -8.38
C ASN A 61 16.91 -1.22 -8.56
N LEU A 62 15.71 -0.71 -8.28
CA LEU A 62 14.48 -1.45 -8.50
C LEU A 62 14.08 -1.42 -9.97
N ASP A 63 13.46 -2.51 -10.40
CA ASP A 63 12.85 -2.68 -11.70
C ASP A 63 11.43 -3.26 -11.59
N SER A 64 10.84 -3.59 -12.73
CA SER A 64 9.53 -4.22 -12.82
C SER A 64 9.47 -5.61 -12.18
N GLN A 65 10.59 -6.28 -11.91
CA GLN A 65 10.64 -7.59 -11.27
C GLN A 65 10.81 -7.51 -9.75
N THR A 66 11.33 -6.40 -9.22
CA THR A 66 11.63 -6.26 -7.78
C THR A 66 10.93 -5.11 -7.06
N TYR A 67 9.96 -4.42 -7.70
CA TYR A 67 9.34 -3.20 -7.14
C TYR A 67 8.71 -3.38 -5.76
N GLU A 68 8.27 -4.58 -5.36
CA GLU A 68 7.72 -4.85 -4.02
C GLU A 68 8.73 -4.51 -2.92
N SER A 69 10.02 -4.52 -3.24
CA SER A 69 11.09 -4.12 -2.31
C SER A 69 11.04 -2.64 -1.95
N ALA A 70 10.33 -1.80 -2.73
CA ALA A 70 10.01 -0.41 -2.36
C ALA A 70 8.98 -0.32 -1.23
N MET A 71 8.11 -1.32 -1.11
CA MET A 71 7.01 -1.35 -0.15
C MET A 71 7.47 -1.80 1.23
N ILE A 72 6.78 -1.34 2.27
CA ILE A 72 6.97 -1.81 3.63
C ILE A 72 6.38 -3.21 3.76
N GLY A 73 7.18 -4.13 4.30
CA GLY A 73 6.82 -5.54 4.51
C GLY A 73 7.27 -6.00 5.88
N GLY A 74 6.65 -7.04 6.43
CA GLY A 74 6.96 -7.51 7.80
C GLY A 74 6.41 -6.59 8.90
N ILE A 75 5.51 -5.68 8.55
CA ILE A 75 4.84 -4.78 9.47
C ILE A 75 3.73 -5.51 10.22
N GLN A 76 3.50 -5.18 11.48
CA GLN A 76 2.41 -5.69 12.29
C GLN A 76 1.20 -4.73 12.25
N PRO A 77 -0.04 -5.21 12.49
CA PRO A 77 -1.22 -4.35 12.46
C PRO A 77 -1.16 -3.15 13.40
N ALA A 78 -0.64 -3.33 14.62
CA ALA A 78 -0.49 -2.25 15.59
C ALA A 78 0.45 -1.14 15.10
N GLU A 79 1.51 -1.51 14.38
CA GLU A 79 2.50 -0.58 13.80
C GLU A 79 1.90 0.18 12.62
N ALA A 80 1.14 -0.51 11.76
CA ALA A 80 0.39 0.12 10.68
C ALA A 80 -0.66 1.12 11.20
N GLN A 81 -1.32 0.79 12.32
CA GLN A 81 -2.25 1.70 13.00
C GLN A 81 -1.54 2.91 13.62
N ALA A 82 -0.36 2.72 14.21
CA ALA A 82 0.44 3.83 14.72
C ALA A 82 0.87 4.78 13.60
N PHE A 83 1.33 4.23 12.46
CA PHE A 83 1.63 5.01 11.26
C PHE A 83 0.40 5.76 10.74
N ALA A 84 -0.78 5.12 10.69
CA ALA A 84 -2.02 5.77 10.26
C ALA A 84 -2.38 7.00 11.12
N LYS A 85 -2.24 6.87 12.45
CA LYS A 85 -2.46 8.00 13.38
C LYS A 85 -1.47 9.14 13.14
N TRP A 86 -0.20 8.82 12.90
CA TRP A 86 0.81 9.84 12.58
C TRP A 86 0.54 10.54 11.25
N LEU A 87 0.02 9.81 10.25
CA LEU A 87 -0.23 10.36 8.92
C LEU A 87 -1.30 11.47 8.96
N GLY A 88 -2.28 11.35 9.86
CA GLY A 88 -3.25 12.39 10.15
C GLY A 88 -4.61 11.84 10.56
N MET A 89 -5.52 12.75 10.92
CA MET A 89 -6.88 12.36 11.32
C MET A 89 -7.62 11.66 10.16
N GLY A 90 -8.35 10.61 10.52
CA GLY A 90 -9.24 9.87 9.61
C GLY A 90 -8.57 8.74 8.81
N PHE A 91 -7.24 8.66 8.76
CA PHE A 91 -6.56 7.52 8.13
C PHE A 91 -6.67 6.26 9.00
N ASN A 92 -6.96 5.13 8.37
CA ASN A 92 -7.04 3.83 9.03
C ASN A 92 -6.73 2.68 8.06
N LEU A 93 -6.50 1.49 8.62
CA LEU A 93 -6.52 0.26 7.83
C LEU A 93 -7.94 0.03 7.28
N PRO A 94 -8.09 -0.41 6.02
CA PRO A 94 -9.40 -0.74 5.48
C PRO A 94 -10.01 -1.94 6.21
N THR A 95 -11.34 -1.97 6.32
CA THR A 95 -12.05 -3.22 6.61
C THR A 95 -11.97 -4.16 5.40
N THR A 96 -12.24 -5.44 5.62
CA THR A 96 -12.33 -6.44 4.55
C THR A 96 -13.28 -5.99 3.43
N ASP A 97 -14.44 -5.45 3.78
CA ASP A 97 -15.43 -4.99 2.80
C ASP A 97 -15.00 -3.71 2.09
N ALA A 98 -14.37 -2.76 2.80
CA ALA A 98 -13.82 -1.56 2.20
C ALA A 98 -12.72 -1.90 1.19
N TRP A 99 -11.77 -2.77 1.56
CA TRP A 99 -10.70 -3.22 0.67
C TRP A 99 -11.26 -3.86 -0.59
N ARG A 100 -12.22 -4.78 -0.47
CA ARG A 100 -12.84 -5.45 -1.62
C ARG A 100 -13.61 -4.48 -2.52
N SER A 101 -14.26 -3.48 -1.91
CA SER A 101 -14.99 -2.44 -2.65
C SER A 101 -14.03 -1.56 -3.44
N VAL A 102 -12.88 -1.20 -2.85
CA VAL A 102 -11.80 -0.49 -3.55
C VAL A 102 -11.24 -1.34 -4.71
N ASP A 103 -10.91 -2.62 -4.50
CA ASP A 103 -10.41 -3.50 -5.58
C ASP A 103 -11.40 -3.58 -6.74
N ARG A 104 -12.70 -3.74 -6.48
CA ARG A 104 -13.71 -3.73 -7.56
C ARG A 104 -13.79 -2.39 -8.27
N ALA A 105 -13.86 -1.29 -7.53
CA ALA A 105 -14.00 0.05 -8.12
C ALA A 105 -12.78 0.39 -8.99
N LEU A 106 -11.57 0.14 -8.51
CA LEU A 106 -10.35 0.44 -9.26
C LEU A 106 -10.12 -0.53 -10.43
N ALA A 107 -10.47 -1.81 -10.30
CA ALA A 107 -10.38 -2.77 -11.39
C ALA A 107 -11.37 -2.46 -12.53
N ALA A 108 -12.54 -1.90 -12.21
CA ALA A 108 -13.55 -1.48 -13.18
C ALA A 108 -13.26 -0.12 -13.82
N SER A 109 -12.28 0.63 -13.32
CA SER A 109 -11.94 1.99 -13.79
C SER A 109 -10.74 1.93 -14.75
N PRO A 110 -10.91 2.14 -16.06
CA PRO A 110 -9.80 2.17 -17.01
C PRO A 110 -8.77 3.24 -16.65
N LEU A 111 -7.50 2.95 -16.92
CA LEU A 111 -6.41 3.92 -16.76
C LEU A 111 -6.15 4.55 -18.13
N THR A 112 -6.44 5.85 -18.27
CA THR A 112 -6.24 6.57 -19.53
C THR A 112 -4.85 7.18 -19.62
N GLN A 113 -4.42 7.53 -20.84
CA GLN A 113 -3.16 8.24 -21.04
C GLN A 113 -3.19 9.65 -20.41
N ASP A 114 -4.35 10.29 -20.36
CA ASP A 114 -4.54 11.58 -19.71
C ASP A 114 -4.34 11.46 -18.19
N ASP A 115 -4.92 10.43 -17.56
CA ASP A 115 -4.70 10.14 -16.14
C ASP A 115 -3.21 9.98 -15.82
N VAL A 116 -2.48 9.21 -16.65
CA VAL A 116 -1.03 8.99 -16.49
C VAL A 116 -0.25 10.29 -16.65
N THR A 117 -0.60 11.10 -17.65
CA THR A 117 0.04 12.39 -17.92
C THR A 117 -0.19 13.36 -16.77
N SER A 118 -1.43 13.44 -16.28
CA SER A 118 -1.78 14.28 -15.14
C SER A 118 -1.04 13.86 -13.87
N LEU A 119 -0.97 12.56 -13.54
CA LEU A 119 -0.18 12.05 -12.41
C LEU A 119 1.31 12.41 -12.55
N ARG A 120 1.92 12.19 -13.71
CA ARG A 120 3.33 12.54 -13.95
C ARG A 120 3.63 14.02 -13.80
N SER A 121 2.67 14.87 -14.16
CA SER A 121 2.81 16.32 -14.12
C SER A 121 2.52 16.94 -12.75
N ASP A 122 2.00 16.16 -11.80
CA ASP A 122 1.62 16.65 -10.47
C ASP A 122 2.86 17.01 -9.63
N ARG A 123 3.03 18.31 -9.42
CA ARG A 123 4.16 18.89 -8.68
C ARG A 123 4.10 18.61 -7.17
N ASN A 124 2.96 18.14 -6.66
CA ASN A 124 2.81 17.78 -5.26
C ASN A 124 3.33 16.37 -4.95
N LEU A 125 3.54 15.54 -5.99
CA LEU A 125 4.13 14.22 -5.80
C LEU A 125 5.57 14.34 -5.33
N HIS A 126 5.87 13.65 -4.23
CA HIS A 126 7.24 13.50 -3.79
C HIS A 126 8.06 12.72 -4.82
N ARG A 127 9.35 13.04 -4.95
CA ARG A 127 10.26 12.41 -5.93
C ARG A 127 10.25 10.87 -5.87
N THR A 128 10.14 10.30 -4.66
CA THR A 128 10.07 8.84 -4.50
C THR A 128 8.73 8.26 -4.96
N ALA A 129 7.63 8.99 -4.80
CA ALA A 129 6.32 8.63 -5.34
C ALA A 129 6.35 8.66 -6.87
N GLY A 130 6.95 9.70 -7.47
CA GLY A 130 7.15 9.77 -8.92
C GLY A 130 8.01 8.61 -9.45
N ARG A 131 9.10 8.24 -8.75
CA ARG A 131 9.88 7.06 -9.14
C ARG A 131 9.07 5.76 -9.04
N MET A 132 8.26 5.61 -8.00
CA MET A 132 7.37 4.46 -7.86
C MET A 132 6.35 4.41 -9.02
N LEU A 133 5.77 5.55 -9.40
CA LEU A 133 4.88 5.65 -10.56
C LEU A 133 5.55 5.12 -11.82
N GLU A 134 6.75 5.59 -12.14
CA GLU A 134 7.48 5.13 -13.33
C GLU A 134 7.78 3.63 -13.30
N LEU A 135 8.12 3.06 -12.14
CA LEU A 135 8.34 1.62 -11.99
C LEU A 135 7.07 0.82 -12.28
N VAL A 136 5.93 1.26 -11.76
CA VAL A 136 4.65 0.56 -11.96
C VAL A 136 4.14 0.72 -13.39
N LEU A 137 4.35 1.87 -14.03
CA LEU A 137 3.97 2.09 -15.43
C LEU A 137 4.71 1.17 -16.41
N GLN A 138 5.91 0.68 -16.05
CA GLN A 138 6.62 -0.36 -16.84
C GLN A 138 5.87 -1.69 -16.88
N LEU A 139 4.92 -1.93 -15.96
CA LEU A 139 4.03 -3.10 -15.97
C LEU A 139 2.86 -2.94 -16.95
N SER A 140 2.76 -1.78 -17.62
CA SER A 140 1.68 -1.44 -18.54
C SER A 140 0.27 -1.65 -17.94
N PRO A 141 -0.04 -1.03 -16.78
CA PRO A 141 -1.34 -1.18 -16.15
C PRO A 141 -2.46 -0.66 -17.06
N GLN A 142 -3.53 -1.45 -17.18
CA GLN A 142 -4.70 -1.16 -18.02
C GLN A 142 -5.83 -0.47 -17.24
N ASN A 143 -5.81 -0.60 -15.91
CA ASN A 143 -6.81 -0.01 -15.02
C ASN A 143 -6.15 0.49 -13.73
N TRP A 144 -6.91 1.29 -12.97
CA TRP A 144 -6.43 1.84 -11.71
C TRP A 144 -6.10 0.76 -10.68
N GLY A 145 -6.75 -0.40 -10.71
CA GLY A 145 -6.47 -1.52 -9.80
C GLY A 145 -5.08 -2.12 -10.00
N GLN A 146 -4.65 -2.24 -11.26
CA GLN A 146 -3.30 -2.67 -11.62
C GLN A 146 -2.27 -1.61 -11.27
N LEU A 147 -2.55 -0.32 -11.54
CA LEU A 147 -1.67 0.78 -11.11
C LEU A 147 -1.53 0.86 -9.59
N ALA A 148 -2.60 0.54 -8.86
CA ALA A 148 -2.66 0.51 -7.41
C ALA A 148 -2.03 -0.74 -6.77
N LEU A 149 -1.62 -1.72 -7.58
CA LEU A 149 -1.00 -2.97 -7.14
C LEU A 149 -1.84 -3.75 -6.11
N LEU A 150 -3.18 -3.68 -6.18
CA LEU A 150 -4.07 -4.56 -5.40
C LEU A 150 -3.93 -6.02 -5.86
N ARG A 151 -3.50 -6.19 -7.11
CA ARG A 151 -3.09 -7.45 -7.73
C ARG A 151 -1.69 -7.26 -8.28
N GLY A 152 -0.82 -8.22 -8.01
CA GLY A 152 0.62 -8.13 -8.25
C GLY A 152 1.40 -7.40 -7.15
N GLY A 153 0.76 -6.96 -6.06
CA GLY A 153 1.46 -6.28 -4.95
C GLY A 153 1.83 -7.23 -3.80
N MET A 154 1.44 -6.85 -2.59
CA MET A 154 1.66 -7.58 -1.35
C MET A 154 0.34 -8.14 -0.80
N LEU A 155 0.42 -8.97 0.25
CA LEU A 155 -0.72 -9.10 1.15
C LEU A 155 -0.79 -7.84 2.01
N GLU A 156 -1.99 -7.34 2.23
CA GLU A 156 -2.21 -6.11 2.97
C GLU A 156 -3.09 -6.35 4.17
N TRP A 157 -2.70 -5.76 5.29
CA TRP A 157 -3.50 -5.80 6.49
C TRP A 157 -4.87 -5.15 6.29
N VAL A 158 -5.91 -5.92 6.60
CA VAL A 158 -7.30 -5.48 6.67
C VAL A 158 -7.88 -5.81 8.04
N ILE A 159 -8.85 -5.01 8.47
CA ILE A 159 -9.67 -5.31 9.66
C ILE A 159 -10.70 -6.37 9.27
N ASN A 160 -10.69 -7.50 9.96
CA ASN A 160 -11.56 -8.67 9.69
C ASN A 160 -12.58 -8.95 10.82
N GLY A 161 -12.80 -7.98 11.70
CA GLY A 161 -13.66 -8.10 12.88
C GLY A 161 -13.07 -7.35 14.09
N PRO A 162 -13.75 -7.40 15.25
CA PRO A 162 -13.28 -6.71 16.46
C PRO A 162 -11.89 -7.20 16.88
N LYS A 163 -10.90 -6.30 16.80
CA LYS A 163 -9.48 -6.58 17.13
C LYS A 163 -8.84 -7.74 16.32
N THR A 164 -9.46 -8.16 15.23
CA THR A 164 -8.94 -9.22 14.36
C THR A 164 -8.49 -8.64 13.03
N PHE A 165 -7.31 -9.07 12.58
CA PHE A 165 -6.72 -8.64 11.32
C PHE A 165 -6.47 -9.85 10.41
N GLY A 166 -6.37 -9.61 9.11
CA GLY A 166 -5.94 -10.58 8.13
C GLY A 166 -5.34 -9.91 6.91
N GLY A 167 -4.84 -10.71 5.97
CA GLY A 167 -4.22 -10.26 4.73
C GLY A 167 -5.14 -10.46 3.53
N LEU A 168 -5.28 -9.43 2.71
CA LEU A 168 -5.87 -9.54 1.37
C LEU A 168 -4.91 -9.01 0.31
N GLY A 169 -4.98 -9.57 -0.88
CA GLY A 169 -4.14 -9.21 -2.01
C GLY A 169 -3.89 -10.40 -2.92
N VAL A 170 -3.25 -10.14 -4.05
CA VAL A 170 -2.78 -11.20 -4.97
C VAL A 170 -1.31 -10.94 -5.28
N PRO A 171 -0.38 -11.36 -4.39
CA PRO A 171 1.04 -11.19 -4.65
C PRO A 171 1.49 -11.88 -5.94
N ARG A 172 2.57 -11.39 -6.57
CA ARG A 172 3.15 -12.10 -7.71
C ARG A 172 3.71 -13.45 -7.26
N PRO A 173 3.59 -14.52 -8.08
CA PRO A 173 4.07 -15.85 -7.69
C PRO A 173 5.55 -15.92 -7.30
N HIS A 174 6.42 -15.12 -7.94
CA HIS A 174 7.85 -15.06 -7.61
C HIS A 174 8.13 -14.38 -6.26
N PHE A 175 7.22 -13.53 -5.79
CA PHE A 175 7.35 -12.81 -4.53
C PHE A 175 6.76 -13.62 -3.39
N TYR A 176 5.53 -14.11 -3.56
CA TYR A 176 4.86 -15.03 -2.64
C TYR A 176 3.81 -15.84 -3.39
N SER A 177 4.09 -17.12 -3.63
CA SER A 177 3.17 -18.02 -4.33
C SER A 177 1.99 -18.40 -3.43
N MET A 178 0.80 -17.95 -3.82
CA MET A 178 -0.45 -18.32 -3.18
C MET A 178 -1.59 -18.32 -4.19
N ILE A 179 -2.56 -19.22 -4.00
CA ILE A 179 -3.79 -19.26 -4.78
C ILE A 179 -4.90 -18.73 -3.87
N MET A 180 -5.39 -17.53 -4.19
CA MET A 180 -6.47 -16.87 -3.45
C MET A 180 -7.28 -15.98 -4.38
N ASN A 181 -8.59 -15.99 -4.20
CA ASN A 181 -9.49 -14.98 -4.74
C ASN A 181 -9.87 -13.99 -3.63
N PRO A 182 -9.25 -12.80 -3.56
CA PRO A 182 -9.47 -11.86 -2.44
C PRO A 182 -10.90 -11.30 -2.39
N GLN A 183 -11.68 -11.46 -3.47
CA GLN A 183 -13.10 -11.07 -3.52
C GLN A 183 -14.02 -12.10 -2.86
N ARG A 184 -13.57 -13.34 -2.63
CA ARG A 184 -14.40 -14.43 -2.09
C ARG A 184 -13.81 -15.04 -0.83
N ASP A 185 -12.51 -15.30 -0.84
CA ASP A 185 -11.84 -16.03 0.21
C ASP A 185 -11.68 -15.17 1.47
N ARG A 186 -11.61 -15.84 2.62
CA ARG A 186 -11.36 -15.18 3.91
C ARG A 186 -9.95 -14.56 3.91
N PRO A 187 -9.76 -13.40 4.58
CA PRO A 187 -8.43 -12.83 4.76
C PRO A 187 -7.44 -13.84 5.37
N VAL A 188 -6.22 -13.89 4.81
CA VAL A 188 -5.15 -14.77 5.29
C VAL A 188 -4.77 -14.39 6.72
N GLN A 189 -4.80 -15.34 7.64
CA GLN A 189 -4.22 -15.14 8.96
C GLN A 189 -2.83 -15.76 9.02
N PRO A 190 -1.81 -15.04 9.55
CA PRO A 190 -0.50 -15.64 9.77
C PRO A 190 -0.62 -16.79 10.80
N LEU A 191 0.04 -17.92 10.52
CA LEU A 191 0.00 -19.09 11.41
C LEU A 191 0.75 -18.90 12.74
N ARG A 192 1.65 -17.92 12.80
CA ARG A 192 2.49 -17.63 13.97
C ARG A 192 2.58 -16.12 14.21
N ASN A 193 2.66 -15.76 15.48
CA ASN A 193 3.04 -14.42 15.90
C ASN A 193 4.46 -14.14 15.40
N GLY A 194 4.61 -13.15 14.52
CA GLY A 194 5.88 -12.84 13.89
C GLY A 194 5.73 -11.83 12.75
N ARG A 195 6.86 -11.33 12.27
CA ARG A 195 6.94 -10.47 11.10
C ARG A 195 6.99 -11.34 9.84
N HIS A 196 6.06 -11.11 8.91
CA HIS A 196 5.98 -11.86 7.65
C HIS A 196 6.25 -10.88 6.50
N LYS A 197 7.36 -11.08 5.77
CA LYS A 197 7.86 -10.12 4.77
C LYS A 197 6.84 -9.69 3.71
N PHE A 198 5.88 -10.57 3.40
CA PHE A 198 4.86 -10.37 2.36
C PHE A 198 3.60 -9.64 2.86
N PHE A 199 3.53 -9.33 4.16
CA PHE A 199 2.47 -8.48 4.74
C PHE A 199 2.93 -7.02 4.79
N GLY A 200 2.28 -6.18 4.00
CA GLY A 200 2.32 -4.73 4.04
C GLY A 200 0.95 -4.17 4.44
N PHE A 201 0.68 -2.92 4.08
CA PHE A 201 -0.62 -2.30 4.28
C PHE A 201 -0.80 -1.09 3.36
N ARG A 202 -2.07 -0.74 3.09
CA ARG A 202 -2.47 0.56 2.57
C ARG A 202 -3.46 1.19 3.53
N LEU A 203 -3.61 2.51 3.43
CA LEU A 203 -4.54 3.26 4.28
C LEU A 203 -5.71 3.79 3.47
N VAL A 204 -6.84 3.94 4.16
CA VAL A 204 -8.04 4.59 3.67
C VAL A 204 -8.43 5.72 4.62
N ARG A 205 -9.19 6.69 4.13
CA ARG A 205 -9.77 7.81 4.89
C ARG A 205 -11.18 8.09 4.38
N LEU A 206 -12.13 8.37 5.25
CA LEU A 206 -13.48 8.78 4.82
C LEU A 206 -13.42 10.18 4.20
N LEU A 207 -14.16 10.38 3.09
CA LEU A 207 -14.40 11.70 2.54
C LEU A 207 -15.53 12.36 3.33
N GLN A 208 -15.37 13.64 3.67
CA GLN A 208 -16.38 14.45 4.35
C GLN A 208 -17.32 15.11 3.35
#